data_AF-A0A0D7QC02-F1
#
_entry.id   AF-A0A0D7QC02-F1
#
_cell.length_a   1.000
_cell.length_b   1.000
_cell.length_c   1.000
_cell.angle_alpha   90.00
_cell.angle_beta   90.00
_cell.angle_gamma   90.00
#
_symmetry.space_group_name_H-M   'P 1'
#
loop_
_entity.id
_entity.type
_entity.pdbx_description
1 polymer ?
#
loop_
_entity_poly.entity_id
_entity_poly.type
_entity_poly.pdbx_seq_one_letter_code
_entity_poly.pdbx_strand_id
1 'polypeptide(L)'
;MRVVLKGIHKVKARLAAGELKTYYYAWRGGPQIKAKPGTPEFVREWREAHASVRQPRAGIAGRTFHDLRGTAVVRLAIAGATVPRIAGVTGHSLRDVEAILDAHYLGRDIQLAEAAVLKLEARTKL
;
A
#
# COMPACT_ATOMS: atom_id res chain seq x y z
N MET A 1 -4.19 35.12 1.14
CA MET A 1 -3.09 34.15 0.91
C MET A 1 -3.31 33.46 -0.44
N ARG A 2 -2.37 33.59 -1.40
CA ARG A 2 -2.50 32.98 -2.74
C ARG A 2 -1.94 31.56 -2.69
N VAL A 3 -2.81 30.55 -2.75
CA VAL A 3 -2.39 29.13 -2.71
C VAL A 3 -1.93 28.71 -4.11
N VAL A 4 -0.66 28.35 -4.27
CA VAL A 4 -0.15 27.73 -5.50
C VAL A 4 -0.45 26.23 -5.44
N LEU A 5 -1.49 25.79 -6.13
CA LEU A 5 -1.88 24.38 -6.19
C LEU A 5 -0.99 23.63 -7.19
N LYS A 6 -0.25 22.62 -6.70
CA LYS A 6 0.63 21.77 -7.52
C LYS A 6 -0.16 20.64 -8.19
N GLY A 7 0.35 20.18 -9.33
CA GLY A 7 -0.14 18.96 -9.99
C GLY A 7 -1.41 19.11 -10.84
N ILE A 8 -2.04 20.28 -10.91
CA ILE A 8 -3.26 20.50 -11.71
C ILE A 8 -2.96 20.32 -13.19
N HIS A 9 -3.71 19.45 -13.85
CA HIS A 9 -3.68 19.28 -15.29
C HIS A 9 -4.78 20.10 -15.96
N LYS A 10 -4.47 20.71 -17.12
CA LYS A 10 -5.39 21.58 -17.86
C LYS A 10 -5.52 21.08 -19.30
N VAL A 11 -6.76 20.96 -19.76
CA VAL A 11 -7.08 20.56 -21.14
C VAL A 11 -7.92 21.66 -21.76
N LYS A 12 -7.59 22.09 -22.99
CA LYS A 12 -8.44 22.97 -23.78
C LYS A 12 -9.22 22.12 -24.77
N ALA A 13 -10.53 22.29 -24.80
CA ALA A 13 -11.41 21.62 -25.75
C ALA A 13 -12.24 22.65 -26.51
N ARG A 14 -12.47 22.39 -27.79
CA ARG A 14 -13.36 23.21 -28.62
C ARG A 14 -14.80 22.70 -28.46
N LEU A 15 -15.71 23.59 -28.11
CA LEU A 15 -17.13 23.32 -28.01
C LEU A 15 -17.76 23.30 -29.41
N ALA A 16 -18.95 22.70 -29.54
CA ALA A 16 -19.70 22.64 -30.79
C ALA A 16 -19.97 24.05 -31.38
N ALA A 17 -20.15 25.05 -30.51
CA ALA A 17 -20.30 26.46 -30.88
C ALA A 17 -18.99 27.16 -31.32
N GLY A 18 -17.88 26.42 -31.41
CA GLY A 18 -16.58 26.95 -31.82
C GLY A 18 -15.73 27.57 -30.71
N GLU A 19 -16.31 27.84 -29.54
CA GLU A 19 -15.64 28.41 -28.37
C GLU A 19 -14.62 27.43 -27.73
N LEU A 20 -13.50 27.93 -27.22
CA LEU A 20 -12.52 27.15 -26.48
C LEU A 20 -12.84 27.16 -24.98
N LYS A 21 -13.10 25.98 -24.40
CA LYS A 21 -13.28 25.80 -22.96
C LYS A 21 -12.06 25.15 -22.34
N THR A 22 -11.60 25.69 -21.21
CA THR A 22 -10.51 25.10 -20.42
C THR A 22 -11.10 24.27 -19.28
N TYR A 23 -10.73 22.99 -19.26
CA TYR A 23 -11.07 22.03 -18.22
C TYR A 23 -9.87 21.80 -17.30
N TYR A 24 -10.14 21.70 -16.00
CA TYR A 24 -9.13 21.50 -14.96
C TYR A 24 -9.32 20.13 -14.31
N TYR A 25 -8.22 19.44 -14.07
CA TYR A 25 -8.18 18.12 -13.45
C TYR A 25 -7.18 18.13 -12.31
N ALA A 26 -7.45 17.36 -11.25
CA ALA A 26 -6.59 17.33 -10.08
C ALA A 26 -5.17 16.80 -10.39
N TRP A 27 -5.03 15.89 -11.36
CA TRP A 27 -3.79 15.40 -12.00
C TRP A 27 -4.10 14.81 -13.38
N ARG A 28 -3.08 14.35 -14.13
CA ARG A 28 -3.29 13.68 -15.43
C ARG A 28 -4.04 12.36 -15.25
N GLY A 29 -5.22 12.23 -15.86
CA GLY A 29 -6.10 11.06 -15.69
C GLY A 29 -6.86 11.04 -14.35
N GLY A 30 -6.79 12.13 -13.57
CA GLY A 30 -7.55 12.31 -12.34
C GLY A 30 -8.97 12.83 -12.57
N PRO A 31 -9.75 13.00 -11.50
CA PRO A 31 -11.07 13.60 -11.58
C PRO A 31 -11.00 15.07 -12.01
N GLN A 32 -12.05 15.50 -12.71
CA GLN A 32 -12.23 16.89 -13.12
C GLN A 32 -12.62 17.76 -11.92
N ILE A 33 -12.00 18.93 -11.82
CA ILE A 33 -12.41 20.01 -10.91
C ILE A 33 -13.41 20.88 -11.66
N LYS A 34 -14.64 20.96 -11.16
CA LYS A 34 -15.77 21.68 -11.77
C LYS A 34 -15.83 23.13 -11.31
N ALA A 35 -15.37 23.42 -10.11
CA ALA A 35 -15.30 24.77 -9.58
C ALA A 35 -14.42 25.69 -10.44
N LYS A 36 -14.60 27.01 -10.29
CA LYS A 36 -13.84 28.02 -11.05
C LYS A 36 -12.43 28.17 -10.47
N PRO A 37 -11.37 28.17 -11.31
CA PRO A 37 -10.01 28.39 -10.84
C PRO A 37 -9.87 29.67 -10.01
N GLY A 38 -9.17 29.58 -8.89
CA GLY A 38 -8.92 30.70 -7.98
C GLY A 38 -9.98 30.90 -6.90
N THR A 39 -11.07 30.11 -6.88
CA THR A 39 -12.06 30.17 -5.80
C THR A 39 -11.75 29.18 -4.67
N PRO A 40 -12.29 29.39 -3.46
CA PRO A 40 -12.15 28.43 -2.36
C PRO A 40 -12.70 27.03 -2.69
N GLU A 41 -13.77 26.95 -3.48
CA GLU A 41 -14.39 25.70 -3.91
C GLU A 41 -13.44 24.88 -4.80
N PHE A 42 -12.66 25.56 -5.65
CA PHE A 42 -11.64 24.91 -6.46
C PHE A 42 -10.54 24.28 -5.61
N VAL A 43 -10.12 24.96 -4.53
CA VAL A 43 -9.17 24.40 -3.56
C VAL A 43 -9.78 23.21 -2.83
N ARG A 44 -11.07 23.29 -2.46
CA ARG A 44 -11.80 22.20 -1.78
C ARG A 44 -11.87 20.95 -2.66
N GLU A 45 -12.36 21.06 -3.88
CA GLU A 45 -12.45 19.94 -4.82
C GLU A 45 -11.06 19.34 -5.12
N TRP A 46 -10.03 20.19 -5.26
CA TRP A 46 -8.64 19.72 -5.41
C TRP A 46 -8.17 18.91 -4.19
N ARG A 47 -8.47 19.35 -2.96
CA ARG A 47 -8.11 18.64 -1.72
C ARG A 47 -8.85 17.31 -1.60
N GLU A 48 -10.15 17.30 -1.87
CA GLU A 48 -10.97 16.08 -1.84
C GLU A 48 -10.46 15.03 -2.82
N ALA A 49 -10.14 15.43 -4.05
CA ALA A 49 -9.55 14.54 -5.05
C ALA A 49 -8.20 13.95 -4.60
N HIS A 50 -7.34 14.73 -3.93
CA HIS A 50 -6.06 14.21 -3.42
C HIS A 50 -6.22 13.33 -2.18
N ALA A 51 -7.24 13.59 -1.35
CA ALA A 51 -7.55 12.75 -0.21
C ALA A 51 -8.05 11.37 -0.65
N SER A 52 -8.81 11.28 -1.75
CA SER A 52 -9.33 10.00 -2.25
C SER A 52 -8.24 9.09 -2.84
N VAL A 53 -7.20 9.65 -3.48
CA VAL A 53 -6.06 8.86 -4.00
C VAL A 53 -5.18 8.31 -2.88
N ARG A 54 -5.10 9.02 -1.76
CA ARG A 54 -4.36 8.56 -0.58
C ARG A 54 -5.03 7.38 0.12
N GLN A 55 -6.28 7.05 -0.22
CA GLN A 55 -6.93 5.86 0.33
C GLN A 55 -6.38 4.62 -0.38
N PRO A 56 -5.80 3.67 0.37
CA PRO A 56 -5.33 2.41 -0.19
C PRO A 56 -6.53 1.65 -0.75
N ARG A 57 -6.46 1.24 -2.02
CA ARG A 57 -7.53 0.47 -2.69
C ARG A 57 -7.96 -0.78 -1.91
N ALA A 58 -7.02 -1.39 -1.20
CA ALA A 58 -7.25 -2.57 -0.38
C ALA A 58 -7.74 -2.26 1.05
N GLY A 59 -8.03 -1.00 1.39
CA GLY A 59 -8.56 -0.60 2.70
C GLY A 59 -7.60 -0.71 3.88
N ILE A 60 -6.35 -1.12 3.67
CA ILE A 60 -5.38 -1.29 4.78
C ILE A 60 -4.60 0.01 4.97
N ALA A 61 -4.86 0.67 6.09
CA ALA A 61 -4.19 1.91 6.49
C ALA A 61 -2.85 1.64 7.20
N GLY A 62 -2.08 2.71 7.46
CA GLY A 62 -0.90 2.67 8.32
C GLY A 62 0.32 1.93 7.74
N ARG A 63 0.35 1.71 6.42
CA ARG A 63 1.43 0.92 5.80
C ARG A 63 2.73 1.71 5.63
N THR A 64 3.85 1.06 5.87
CA THR A 64 5.20 1.56 5.57
C THR A 64 5.83 0.78 4.41
N PHE A 65 6.95 1.28 3.88
CA PHE A 65 7.69 0.61 2.81
C PHE A 65 8.22 -0.79 3.21
N HIS A 66 8.39 -1.04 4.51
CA HIS A 66 9.00 -2.27 5.03
C HIS A 66 8.00 -3.40 5.29
N ASP A 67 6.70 -3.12 5.29
CA ASP A 67 5.66 -4.08 5.72
C ASP A 67 5.60 -5.33 4.81
N LEU A 68 5.87 -5.17 3.51
CA LEU A 68 5.87 -6.29 2.57
C LEU A 68 7.02 -7.27 2.85
N ARG A 69 8.17 -6.78 3.32
CA ARG A 69 9.32 -7.61 3.66
C ARG A 69 9.03 -8.45 4.89
N GLY A 70 8.50 -7.84 5.95
CA GLY A 70 8.05 -8.55 7.15
C GLY A 70 6.98 -9.60 6.83
N THR A 71 6.00 -9.24 6.00
CA THR A 71 4.94 -10.16 5.54
C THR A 71 5.53 -11.36 4.78
N ALA A 72 6.51 -11.14 3.90
CA ALA A 72 7.15 -12.22 3.15
C ALA A 72 7.93 -13.18 4.05
N VAL A 73 8.68 -12.65 5.03
CA VAL A 73 9.41 -13.45 6.04
C VAL A 73 8.45 -14.36 6.79
N VAL A 74 7.36 -13.81 7.34
CA VAL A 74 6.36 -14.58 8.11
C VAL A 74 5.70 -15.65 7.24
N ARG A 75 5.29 -15.31 6.01
CA ARG A 75 4.64 -16.28 5.11
C ARG A 75 5.56 -17.43 4.71
N LEU A 76 6.84 -17.17 4.49
CA LEU A 76 7.81 -18.23 4.18
C LEU A 76 8.05 -19.14 5.38
N ALA A 77 8.08 -18.58 6.59
CA ALA A 77 8.22 -19.36 7.82
C ALA A 77 7.00 -20.25 8.07
N ILE A 78 5.77 -19.74 7.85
CA ILE A 78 4.52 -20.53 7.88
C ILE A 78 4.56 -21.66 6.84
N ALA A 79 5.10 -21.41 5.64
CA ALA A 79 5.30 -22.43 4.62
C ALA A 79 6.42 -23.44 4.97
N GLY A 80 7.05 -23.33 6.15
CA GLY A 80 8.06 -24.24 6.66
C GLY A 80 9.48 -23.98 6.15
N ALA A 81 9.74 -22.82 5.55
CA ALA A 81 11.09 -22.43 5.16
C ALA A 81 11.94 -22.15 6.42
N THR A 82 13.21 -22.54 6.38
CA THR A 82 14.15 -22.28 7.48
C THR A 82 14.65 -20.84 7.44
N VAL A 83 15.05 -20.31 8.60
CA VAL A 83 15.62 -18.95 8.73
C VAL A 83 16.73 -18.67 7.70
N PRO A 84 17.70 -19.58 7.45
CA PRO A 84 18.71 -19.36 6.41
C PRO A 84 18.15 -19.26 4.98
N ARG A 85 17.13 -20.06 4.63
CA ARG A 85 16.49 -19.99 3.30
C ARG A 85 15.70 -18.70 3.13
N ILE A 86 15.02 -18.27 4.19
CA ILE A 86 14.28 -17.00 4.21
C ILE A 86 15.25 -15.83 4.03
N ALA A 87 16.33 -15.81 4.81
CA ALA A 87 17.38 -14.80 4.71
C ALA A 87 17.95 -14.72 3.29
N GLY A 88 18.29 -15.87 2.68
CA GLY A 88 18.82 -15.94 1.32
C GLY A 88 17.87 -15.40 0.25
N VAL A 89 16.57 -15.70 0.33
CA VAL A 89 15.58 -15.22 -0.67
C VAL A 89 15.20 -13.76 -0.44
N THR A 90 15.13 -13.32 0.82
CA THR A 90 14.66 -11.97 1.17
C THR A 90 15.77 -10.92 1.28
N GLY A 91 17.03 -11.35 1.31
CA GLY A 91 18.20 -10.47 1.44
C GLY A 91 18.41 -9.90 2.85
N HIS A 92 17.75 -10.47 3.87
CA HIS A 92 17.93 -10.08 5.27
C HIS A 92 19.13 -10.79 5.89
N SER A 93 19.70 -10.22 6.95
CA SER A 93 20.58 -10.99 7.83
C SER A 93 19.77 -12.05 8.59
N LEU A 94 20.44 -13.11 9.08
CA LEU A 94 19.78 -14.12 9.92
C LEU A 94 19.13 -13.48 11.15
N ARG A 95 19.83 -12.52 11.77
CA ARG A 95 19.36 -11.77 12.94
C ARG A 95 18.11 -10.95 12.65
N ASP A 96 18.02 -10.32 11.47
CA ASP A 96 16.83 -9.55 11.10
C ASP A 96 15.63 -10.47 10.87
N VAL A 97 15.85 -11.64 10.25
CA VAL A 97 14.78 -12.63 10.09
C VAL A 97 14.28 -13.10 11.45
N GLU A 98 15.18 -13.43 12.38
CA GLU A 98 14.83 -13.81 13.75
C GLU A 98 14.07 -12.69 14.46
N ALA A 99 14.54 -11.44 14.41
CA ALA A 99 13.86 -10.31 15.03
C ALA A 99 12.47 -10.04 14.43
N ILE A 100 12.32 -10.18 13.11
CA ILE A 100 11.02 -10.05 12.43
C ILE A 100 10.09 -11.16 12.88
N LEU A 101 10.58 -12.41 12.95
CA LEU A 101 9.78 -13.53 13.43
C LEU A 101 9.44 -13.30 14.91
N ASP A 102 10.37 -13.01 15.80
CA ASP A 102 10.07 -12.77 17.22
C ASP A 102 9.01 -11.68 17.43
N ALA A 103 9.08 -10.58 16.68
CA ALA A 103 8.11 -9.49 16.76
C ALA A 103 6.70 -9.84 16.24
N HIS A 104 6.58 -10.78 15.28
CA HIS A 104 5.33 -11.05 14.58
C HIS A 104 4.79 -12.49 14.75
N TYR A 105 5.58 -13.41 15.30
CA TYR A 105 5.39 -14.87 15.21
C TYR A 105 5.08 -15.51 16.57
N LEU A 106 5.74 -15.07 17.65
CA LEU A 106 5.57 -15.68 18.99
C LEU A 106 4.21 -15.39 19.65
N GLY A 107 3.43 -14.44 19.11
CA GLY A 107 2.22 -13.98 19.77
C GLY A 107 0.89 -14.55 19.29
N ARG A 108 0.79 -15.24 18.14
CA ARG A 108 -0.54 -15.34 17.50
C ARG A 108 -0.89 -16.48 16.54
N ASP A 109 -0.05 -17.49 16.29
CA ASP A 109 -0.38 -18.47 15.23
C ASP A 109 -0.50 -19.93 15.71
N ILE A 110 -1.74 -20.34 15.98
CA ILE A 110 -2.15 -21.72 16.27
C ILE A 110 -1.69 -22.67 15.16
N GLN A 111 -1.64 -22.20 13.89
CA GLN A 111 -1.31 -23.05 12.75
C GLN A 111 0.14 -23.55 12.76
N LEU A 112 1.04 -22.83 13.43
CA LEU A 112 2.43 -23.24 13.52
C LEU A 112 2.66 -24.28 14.61
N ALA A 113 1.96 -24.12 15.73
CA ALA A 113 1.87 -25.17 16.73
C ALA A 113 1.26 -26.44 16.11
N GLU A 114 0.19 -26.31 15.32
CA GLU A 114 -0.41 -27.41 14.57
C GLU A 114 0.58 -28.05 13.58
N ALA A 115 1.30 -27.25 12.78
CA ALA A 115 2.29 -27.77 11.82
C ALA A 115 3.49 -28.45 12.51
N ALA A 116 3.93 -27.95 13.67
CA ALA A 116 4.97 -28.57 14.48
C ALA A 116 4.51 -29.88 15.10
N VAL A 117 3.27 -29.91 15.65
CA VAL A 117 2.64 -31.12 16.21
C VAL A 117 2.43 -32.17 15.12
N LEU A 118 1.92 -31.81 13.94
CA LEU A 118 1.76 -32.72 12.81
C LEU A 118 3.09 -33.38 12.39
N LYS A 119 4.18 -32.60 12.36
CA LYS A 119 5.52 -33.15 12.09
C LYS A 119 6.02 -34.07 13.19
N LEU A 120 5.68 -33.78 14.45
CA LEU A 120 6.03 -34.61 15.60
C LEU A 120 5.26 -35.94 15.55
N GLU A 121 3.94 -35.91 15.37
CA GLU A 121 3.08 -37.10 15.29
C GLU A 121 3.46 -38.01 14.12
N ALA A 122 3.81 -37.45 12.97
CA ALA A 122 4.32 -38.21 11.82
C ALA A 122 5.63 -38.95 12.12
N ARG A 123 6.41 -38.45 13.08
CA ARG A 123 7.69 -39.03 13.52
C ARG A 123 7.51 -40.12 14.59
N THR A 124 6.38 -40.12 15.31
CA THR A 124 6.10 -41.03 16.43
C THR A 124 5.28 -42.25 16.03
N LYS A 125 4.68 -42.29 14.83
CA LYS A 125 4.09 -43.50 14.25
C LYS A 125 5.19 -44.47 13.81
N LEU A 126 5.65 -45.29 14.76
CA LEU A 126 6.36 -46.57 14.56
C LEU A 126 5.49 -47.68 15.16
#